data_AF-A0A8C1E5L5-F1
#
_entry.id   AF-A0A8C1E5L5-F1
#
_cell.length_a   1.000
_cell.length_b   1.000
_cell.length_c   1.000
_cell.angle_alpha   90.00
_cell.angle_beta   90.00
_cell.angle_gamma   90.00
#
_symmetry.space_group_name_H-M   'P 1'
#
loop_
_entity.id
_entity.type
_entity.pdbx_description
1 polymer ?
#
loop_
_entity_poly.entity_id
_entity_poly.type
_entity_poly.pdbx_seq_one_letter_code
_entity_poly.pdbx_strand_id
1 'polypeptide(L)'
;EHKKNDLFNIDAETGKVLWQGTEDLSLPGVEHEARVPKKILKCKAVSRELNFSSVEKLEKFRLEQKVFFKGQCLEEWFFEFGFVIPNSTNTWQSLIEAAPESQMMPANVLTGNVVIETKFYDDDVHVSTSRVRLFYV
;
A
#
# COMPACT_ATOMS: atom_id res chain seq x y z
N GLU A 1 -3.59 14.13 14.07
CA GLU A 1 -4.34 13.15 13.25
C GLU A 1 -3.62 12.99 11.92
N HIS A 2 -3.38 11.76 11.48
CA HIS A 2 -2.77 11.46 10.17
C HIS A 2 -3.85 10.92 9.27
N LYS A 3 -3.92 11.44 8.05
CA LYS A 3 -4.97 11.06 7.11
C LYS A 3 -4.35 10.67 5.79
N LYS A 4 -4.72 9.49 5.30
CA LYS A 4 -4.52 9.17 3.89
C LYS A 4 -5.65 9.81 3.09
N ASN A 5 -5.28 10.59 2.09
CA ASN A 5 -6.24 11.28 1.24
C ASN A 5 -6.59 10.38 0.05
N ASP A 6 -5.59 10.02 -0.76
CA ASP A 6 -5.77 9.24 -1.98
C ASP A 6 -4.63 8.24 -2.18
N LEU A 7 -4.90 7.19 -2.96
CA LEU A 7 -3.90 6.23 -3.44
C LEU A 7 -4.15 5.87 -4.89
N PHE A 8 -3.10 5.99 -5.70
CA PHE A 8 -3.08 5.54 -7.08
C PHE A 8 -2.12 4.37 -7.23
N ASN A 9 -2.55 3.34 -7.97
CA ASN A 9 -1.67 2.30 -8.49
C ASN A 9 -1.61 2.46 -10.01
N ILE A 10 -0.40 2.62 -10.53
CA ILE A 10 -0.11 2.95 -11.91
C ILE A 10 0.80 1.85 -12.46
N ASP A 11 0.51 1.39 -13.67
CA ASP A 11 1.42 0.48 -14.38
C ASP A 11 2.73 1.21 -14.68
N ALA A 12 3.85 0.72 -14.16
CA ALA A 12 5.13 1.42 -14.25
C ALA A 12 5.70 1.44 -15.69
N GLU A 13 5.31 0.50 -16.56
CA GLU A 13 5.79 0.47 -17.95
C GLU A 13 4.96 1.39 -18.84
N THR A 14 3.65 1.44 -18.64
CA THR A 14 2.73 2.18 -19.53
C THR A 14 2.29 3.54 -18.99
N GLY A 15 2.52 3.82 -17.71
CA GLY A 15 2.01 5.01 -17.02
C GLY A 15 0.49 5.03 -16.83
N LYS A 16 -0.21 3.93 -17.14
CA LYS A 16 -1.66 3.86 -17.06
C LYS A 16 -2.12 3.64 -15.62
N VAL A 17 -3.08 4.45 -15.16
CA VAL A 17 -3.74 4.21 -13.87
C VAL A 17 -4.48 2.87 -13.91
N LEU A 18 -4.12 1.98 -12.98
CA LEU A 18 -4.73 0.67 -12.79
C LEU A 18 -5.85 0.75 -11.75
N TRP A 19 -5.63 1.49 -10.67
CA TRP A 19 -6.59 1.62 -9.59
C TRP A 19 -6.40 2.96 -8.86
N GLN A 20 -7.49 3.50 -8.35
CA GLN A 20 -7.53 4.68 -7.49
C GLN A 20 -8.47 4.40 -6.32
N GLY A 21 -8.08 4.82 -5.12
CA GLY A 21 -8.95 4.84 -3.95
C GLY A 21 -8.80 6.15 -3.19
N THR A 22 -9.93 6.73 -2.80
CA THR A 22 -10.02 8.00 -2.05
C THR A 22 -10.40 7.78 -0.59
N GLU A 23 -10.49 6.51 -0.17
CA GLU A 23 -10.80 6.12 1.21
C GLU A 23 -9.53 6.10 2.05
N ASP A 24 -9.67 6.45 3.34
CA ASP A 24 -8.57 6.37 4.28
C ASP A 24 -8.33 4.93 4.75
N LEU A 25 -7.54 4.21 3.95
CA LEU A 25 -7.11 2.84 4.25
C LEU A 25 -6.02 2.75 5.33
N SER A 26 -5.64 3.88 5.97
CA SER A 26 -4.67 3.91 7.07
C SER A 26 -5.33 3.78 8.45
N LEU A 27 -6.66 3.85 8.53
CA LEU A 27 -7.39 3.75 9.79
C LEU A 27 -7.17 2.37 10.44
N PRO A 28 -6.75 2.32 11.73
CA PRO A 28 -6.59 1.08 12.46
C PRO A 28 -7.94 0.55 12.98
N GLY A 29 -7.95 -0.70 13.46
CA GLY A 29 -9.10 -1.30 14.14
C GLY A 29 -10.22 -1.82 13.23
N VAL A 30 -10.13 -1.59 11.93
CA VAL A 30 -11.02 -2.16 10.90
C VAL A 30 -10.19 -2.85 9.83
N GLU A 31 -10.79 -3.87 9.20
CA GLU A 31 -10.24 -4.45 7.97
C GLU A 31 -10.92 -3.79 6.78
N HIS A 32 -10.15 -3.04 6.01
CA HIS A 32 -10.64 -2.37 4.81
C HIS A 32 -10.72 -3.33 3.63
N GLU A 33 -11.48 -2.98 2.60
CA GLU A 33 -11.51 -3.73 1.34
C GLU A 33 -11.00 -2.87 0.18
N ALA A 34 -10.25 -3.47 -0.75
CA ALA A 34 -9.90 -2.84 -2.00
C ALA A 34 -10.17 -3.78 -3.18
N ARG A 35 -10.93 -3.29 -4.16
CA ARG A 35 -11.26 -4.01 -5.40
C ARG A 35 -10.33 -3.52 -6.52
N VAL A 36 -9.32 -4.32 -6.85
CA VAL A 36 -8.29 -3.99 -7.83
C VAL A 36 -8.47 -4.82 -9.10
N PRO A 37 -8.15 -4.30 -10.29
CA PRO A 37 -8.36 -5.07 -11.52
C PRO A 37 -7.33 -6.20 -11.64
N LYS A 38 -7.77 -7.39 -12.06
CA LYS A 38 -6.90 -8.58 -12.23
C LYS A 38 -5.64 -8.34 -13.06
N LYS A 39 -5.68 -7.41 -14.01
CA LYS A 39 -4.54 -7.04 -14.86
C LYS A 39 -3.32 -6.55 -14.07
N ILE A 40 -3.49 -6.06 -12.83
CA ILE A 40 -2.38 -5.63 -11.97
C ILE A 40 -1.38 -6.76 -11.70
N LEU A 41 -1.85 -8.01 -11.68
CA LEU A 41 -1.01 -9.20 -11.48
C LEU A 41 -0.12 -9.53 -12.68
N LYS A 42 -0.32 -8.85 -13.82
CA LYS A 42 0.49 -9.01 -15.04
C LYS A 42 1.51 -7.88 -15.21
N CYS A 43 1.46 -6.86 -14.37
CA CYS A 43 2.41 -5.76 -14.43
C CYS A 43 3.75 -6.22 -13.87
N LYS A 44 4.86 -5.92 -14.56
CA LYS A 44 6.21 -6.20 -14.02
C LYS A 44 6.52 -5.34 -12.80
N ALA A 45 5.99 -4.12 -12.78
CA ALA A 45 6.06 -3.25 -11.63
C ALA A 45 4.83 -2.32 -11.59
N VAL A 46 4.47 -1.93 -10.38
CA VAL A 46 3.41 -0.98 -10.09
C VAL A 46 4.04 0.24 -9.41
N SER A 47 3.87 1.41 -10.01
CA SER A 47 4.16 2.67 -9.34
C SER A 47 2.97 3.05 -8.47
N ARG A 48 3.22 3.30 -7.20
CA ARG A 48 2.20 3.65 -6.21
C ARG A 48 2.40 5.09 -5.78
N GLU A 49 1.36 5.90 -5.89
CA GLU A 49 1.35 7.28 -5.44
C GLU A 49 0.38 7.43 -4.27
N LEU A 50 0.93 7.73 -3.09
CA LEU A 50 0.19 7.94 -1.85
C LEU A 50 0.13 9.44 -1.54
N ASN A 51 -1.07 10.00 -1.49
CA ASN A 51 -1.26 11.34 -0.95
C ASN A 51 -1.70 11.25 0.51
N PHE A 52 -0.98 11.91 1.41
CA PHE A 52 -1.28 11.90 2.84
C PHE A 52 -1.07 13.28 3.46
N SER A 53 -1.72 13.52 4.59
CA SER A 53 -1.55 14.74 5.38
C SER A 53 -1.21 14.40 6.82
N SER A 54 -0.37 15.23 7.43
CA SER A 54 0.01 15.10 8.83
C SER A 54 -0.08 16.44 9.53
N VAL A 55 -0.78 16.47 10.68
CA VAL A 55 -0.75 17.61 11.60
C VAL A 55 0.58 17.64 12.37
N GLU A 56 1.06 16.48 12.81
CA GLU A 56 2.32 16.36 13.55
C GLU A 56 3.53 16.39 12.62
N LYS A 57 4.65 16.86 13.16
CA LYS A 57 5.97 16.67 12.57
C LYS A 57 6.40 15.21 12.75
N LEU A 58 6.97 14.60 11.71
CA LEU A 58 7.62 13.28 11.79
C LEU A 58 9.07 13.43 11.34
N GLU A 59 10.00 12.84 12.08
CA GLU A 59 11.44 12.96 11.78
C GLU A 59 11.85 12.02 10.65
N LYS A 60 11.35 10.78 10.67
CA LYS A 60 11.69 9.74 9.71
C LYS A 60 10.49 8.83 9.44
N PHE A 61 9.49 9.38 8.77
CA PHE A 61 8.30 8.65 8.39
C PHE A 61 8.63 7.50 7.43
N ARG A 62 8.18 6.29 7.78
CA ARG A 62 8.40 5.06 6.99
C ARG A 62 7.24 4.08 7.12
N LEU A 63 7.15 3.17 6.15
CA LEU A 63 6.16 2.08 6.12
C LEU A 63 6.85 0.73 6.08
N GLU A 64 6.28 -0.20 6.82
CA GLU A 64 6.50 -1.63 6.63
C GLU A 64 5.20 -2.26 6.16
N GLN A 65 5.25 -3.01 5.06
CA GLN A 65 4.08 -3.68 4.52
C GLN A 65 4.33 -5.17 4.39
N LYS A 66 3.37 -5.95 4.87
CA LYS A 66 3.39 -7.41 4.74
C LYS A 66 2.21 -7.88 3.94
N VAL A 67 2.47 -8.70 2.93
CA VAL A 67 1.43 -9.33 2.10
C VAL A 67 1.16 -10.72 2.63
N PHE A 68 -0.03 -10.92 3.19
CA PHE A 68 -0.46 -12.21 3.70
C PHE A 68 -1.39 -12.90 2.71
N PHE A 69 -1.16 -14.19 2.47
CA PHE A 69 -2.10 -15.08 1.80
C PHE A 69 -2.51 -16.19 2.76
N LYS A 70 -3.80 -16.24 3.12
CA LYS A 70 -4.34 -17.22 4.08
C LYS A 70 -3.53 -17.30 5.40
N GLY A 71 -3.06 -16.14 5.88
CA GLY A 71 -2.28 -16.02 7.11
C GLY A 71 -0.78 -16.31 6.97
N GLN A 72 -0.30 -16.77 5.81
CA GLN A 72 1.12 -16.91 5.53
C GLN A 72 1.67 -15.62 4.91
N CYS A 73 2.78 -15.11 5.45
CA CYS A 73 3.45 -13.94 4.88
C CYS A 73 4.19 -14.37 3.60
N LEU A 74 3.83 -13.76 2.47
CA LEU A 74 4.45 -14.02 1.18
C LEU A 74 5.57 -13.02 0.89
N GLU A 75 5.33 -11.75 1.17
CA GLU A 75 6.25 -10.66 0.86
C GLU A 75 6.28 -9.62 1.99
N GLU A 76 7.44 -8.98 2.14
CA GLU A 76 7.65 -7.84 3.02
C GLU A 76 8.28 -6.70 2.22
N TRP A 77 7.71 -5.51 2.34
CA TRP A 77 8.16 -4.31 1.66
C TRP A 77 8.45 -3.20 2.68
N PHE A 78 9.53 -2.47 2.44
CA PHE A 78 10.01 -1.39 3.31
C PHE A 78 10.12 -0.12 2.47
N PHE A 79 9.46 0.95 2.93
CA PHE A 79 9.46 2.23 2.23
C PHE A 79 9.81 3.34 3.22
N GLU A 80 10.73 4.23 2.85
CA GLU A 80 11.10 5.41 3.64
C GLU A 80 10.66 6.69 2.90
N PHE A 81 9.93 7.55 3.59
CA PHE A 81 9.60 8.89 3.12
C PHE A 81 10.57 9.93 3.69
N GLY A 82 10.88 9.82 4.98
CA GLY A 82 11.75 10.74 5.70
C GLY A 82 10.97 11.84 6.43
N PHE A 83 11.50 13.05 6.44
CA PHE A 83 10.97 14.16 7.22
C PHE A 83 9.60 14.62 6.72
N VAL A 84 8.65 14.80 7.65
CA VAL A 84 7.31 15.34 7.36
C VAL A 84 7.12 16.66 8.11
N ILE A 85 6.87 17.72 7.34
CA ILE A 85 6.57 19.05 7.86
C ILE A 85 5.21 18.99 8.60
N PRO A 86 5.07 19.60 9.80
CA PRO A 86 3.78 19.67 10.49
C PRO A 86 2.76 20.46 9.66
N ASN A 87 1.49 20.04 9.70
CA ASN A 87 0.38 20.60 8.91
C ASN A 87 0.66 20.62 7.39
N SER A 88 1.31 19.56 6.87
CA SER A 88 1.59 19.43 5.45
C SER A 88 0.76 18.33 4.78
N THR A 89 0.62 18.47 3.46
CA THR A 89 0.12 17.44 2.57
C THR A 89 1.24 17.05 1.63
N ASN A 90 1.50 15.76 1.50
CA ASN A 90 2.61 15.21 0.74
C ASN A 90 2.11 14.16 -0.25
N THR A 91 2.80 14.09 -1.38
CA THR A 91 2.64 13.01 -2.36
C THR A 91 3.89 12.16 -2.34
N TRP A 92 3.73 10.87 -2.08
CA TRP A 92 4.82 9.90 -1.99
C TRP A 92 4.68 8.84 -3.08
N GLN A 93 5.67 8.80 -3.97
CA GLN A 93 5.77 7.77 -4.99
C GLN A 93 6.68 6.62 -4.53
N SER A 94 6.24 5.39 -4.74
CA SER A 94 7.00 4.17 -4.44
C SER A 94 6.87 3.19 -5.60
N LEU A 95 7.92 2.44 -5.91
CA LEU A 95 7.89 1.38 -6.90
C LEU A 95 7.74 0.02 -6.21
N ILE A 96 6.81 -0.80 -6.69
CA ILE A 96 6.62 -2.18 -6.23
C ILE A 96 6.90 -3.09 -7.42
N GLU A 97 7.96 -3.88 -7.33
CA GLU A 97 8.32 -4.86 -8.35
C GLU A 97 7.52 -6.14 -8.14
N ALA A 98 7.03 -6.74 -9.23
CA ALA A 98 6.32 -8.00 -9.16
C ALA A 98 7.29 -9.17 -8.95
N ALA A 99 6.85 -10.16 -8.17
CA ALA A 99 7.49 -11.45 -8.15
C ALA A 99 7.50 -12.09 -9.57
N PRO A 100 8.46 -12.98 -9.87
CA PRO A 100 8.50 -13.70 -11.14
C PRO A 100 7.16 -14.37 -11.48
N GLU A 101 6.75 -14.34 -12.75
CA GLU A 101 5.46 -14.89 -13.18
C GLU A 101 5.23 -16.35 -12.75
N SER A 102 6.29 -17.15 -12.68
CA SER A 102 6.25 -18.54 -12.23
C SER A 102 5.82 -18.72 -10.77
N GLN A 103 5.93 -17.68 -9.96
CA GLN A 103 5.54 -17.65 -8.54
C GLN A 103 4.17 -16.99 -8.33
N MET A 104 3.61 -16.38 -9.39
CA MET A 104 2.34 -15.65 -9.30
C MET A 104 1.15 -16.63 -9.27
N MET A 105 0.38 -16.56 -8.20
CA MET A 105 -0.87 -17.32 -8.09
C MET A 105 -1.97 -16.72 -8.96
N PRO A 106 -2.88 -17.53 -9.52
CA PRO A 106 -4.01 -17.04 -10.29
C PRO A 106 -4.95 -16.13 -9.49
N ALA A 107 -5.55 -15.13 -10.15
CA ALA A 107 -6.40 -14.14 -9.49
C ALA A 107 -7.62 -14.74 -8.74
N ASN A 108 -8.19 -15.83 -9.25
CA ASN A 108 -9.30 -16.55 -8.61
C ASN A 108 -8.88 -17.26 -7.31
N VAL A 109 -7.59 -17.54 -7.13
CA VAL A 109 -7.03 -18.08 -5.88
C VAL A 109 -6.75 -16.93 -4.90
N LEU A 110 -6.19 -15.83 -5.40
CA LEU A 110 -5.79 -14.67 -4.59
C LEU A 110 -6.97 -13.85 -4.05
N THR A 111 -8.02 -13.68 -4.87
CA THR A 111 -9.15 -12.78 -4.56
C THR A 111 -9.81 -13.12 -3.23
N GLY A 112 -9.93 -12.12 -2.34
CA GLY A 112 -10.49 -12.24 -0.99
C GLY A 112 -9.57 -12.94 0.03
N ASN A 113 -8.46 -13.55 -0.40
CA ASN A 113 -7.53 -14.29 0.48
C ASN A 113 -6.23 -13.54 0.77
N VAL A 114 -5.99 -12.43 0.06
CA VAL A 114 -4.82 -11.56 0.27
C VAL A 114 -5.18 -10.43 1.23
N VAL A 115 -4.35 -10.22 2.23
CA VAL A 115 -4.42 -9.08 3.16
C VAL A 115 -3.08 -8.37 3.18
N ILE A 116 -3.08 -7.07 2.90
CA ILE A 116 -1.92 -6.21 3.11
C ILE A 116 -2.04 -5.61 4.51
N GLU A 117 -1.10 -5.94 5.39
CA GLU A 117 -0.87 -5.22 6.64
C GLU A 117 0.10 -4.08 6.37
N THR A 118 -0.24 -2.86 6.79
CA THR A 118 0.65 -1.70 6.71
C THR A 118 0.90 -1.17 8.11
N LYS A 119 2.16 -1.08 8.50
CA LYS A 119 2.60 -0.43 9.72
C LYS A 119 3.25 0.90 9.40
N PHE A 120 2.84 1.93 10.13
CA PHE A 120 3.32 3.29 10.01
C PHE A 120 4.28 3.57 11.15
N TYR A 121 5.45 4.12 10.84
CA TYR A 121 6.48 4.43 11.83
C TYR A 121 7.01 5.85 11.66
N ASP A 122 7.41 6.46 12.77
CA ASP A 122 8.34 7.58 12.81
C ASP A 122 9.65 7.09 13.44
N ASP A 123 10.66 6.87 12.61
CA ASP A 123 11.87 6.13 12.99
C ASP A 123 11.53 4.77 13.63
N ASP A 124 11.83 4.53 14.90
CA ASP A 124 11.48 3.29 15.60
C ASP A 124 10.10 3.32 16.29
N VAL A 125 9.45 4.48 16.31
CA VAL A 125 8.16 4.65 17.00
C VAL A 125 7.03 4.15 16.10
N HIS A 126 6.33 3.12 16.56
CA HIS A 126 5.12 2.64 15.90
C HIS A 126 3.96 3.63 16.08
N VAL A 127 3.38 4.07 14.96
CA VAL A 127 2.30 5.07 14.93
C VAL A 127 0.93 4.39 14.81
N SER A 128 0.77 3.50 13.82
CA SER A 128 -0.48 2.76 13.61
C SER A 128 -0.27 1.52 12.76
N THR A 129 -1.28 0.65 12.75
CA THR A 129 -1.34 -0.52 11.86
C THR A 129 -2.70 -0.57 11.21
N SER A 130 -2.74 -0.68 9.88
CA SER A 130 -3.96 -0.92 9.12
C SER A 130 -3.89 -2.22 8.33
N ARG A 131 -5.05 -2.75 7.95
CA ARG A 131 -5.17 -3.97 7.16
C ARG A 131 -6.16 -3.77 6.03
N VAL A 132 -5.79 -4.20 4.83
CA VAL A 132 -6.61 -4.09 3.63
C VAL A 132 -6.71 -5.46 2.96
N ARG A 133 -7.93 -5.99 2.84
CA ARG A 133 -8.22 -7.20 2.07
C ARG A 133 -8.38 -6.86 0.60
N LEU A 134 -7.68 -7.60 -0.26
CA LEU A 134 -7.72 -7.39 -1.70
C LEU A 134 -8.69 -8.34 -2.39
N PHE A 135 -9.50 -7.76 -3.28
CA PHE A 135 -10.34 -8.48 -4.23
C PHE A 135 -9.89 -8.16 -5.65
N TYR A 136 -9.48 -9.19 -6.39
CA TYR A 136 -9.09 -9.04 -7.79
C TYR A 136 -10.32 -9.24 -8.68
N VAL A 137 -10.80 -8.15 -9.29
CA VAL A 137 -12.03 -8.11 -10.11
C VAL A 137 -11.74 -8.06 -11.60
#